data_AF-A0A968W3I7-F1
#
_entry.id   AF-A0A968W3I7-F1
#
_cell.length_a   1.000
_cell.length_b   1.000
_cell.length_c   1.000
_cell.angle_alpha   90.00
_cell.angle_beta   90.00
_cell.angle_gamma   90.00
#
_symmetry.space_group_name_H-M   'P 1'
#
loop_
_entity.id
_entity.type
_entity.pdbx_description
1 polymer ?
#
loop_
_entity_poly.entity_id
_entity_poly.type
_entity_poly.pdbx_seq_one_letter_code
_entity_poly.pdbx_strand_id
1 'polypeptide(L)'
;MESPIERIRLSQTAKDQLLKLRRFTKIDQWNTLCRWGFCRSLAEKSIPSPVPIPQDSNVELTWRVFGGEMSDILLLALKQRCYNDGLGTDKETLVTQFRLHLHRGIGYLAGDPNIKKIEDLIELATEK
;
A
#
# COMPACT_ATOMS: atom_id res chain seq x y z
N MET A 1 -13.68 9.37 -9.27
CA MET A 1 -12.72 10.40 -9.76
C MET A 1 -11.75 9.76 -10.74
N GLU A 2 -11.27 10.46 -11.78
CA GLU A 2 -10.19 9.91 -12.63
C GLU A 2 -8.88 9.85 -11.82
N SER A 3 -8.23 8.69 -11.80
CA SER A 3 -7.04 8.46 -11.00
C SER A 3 -5.77 8.72 -11.83
N PRO A 4 -4.80 9.48 -11.30
CA PRO A 4 -3.47 9.59 -11.92
C PRO A 4 -2.71 8.27 -11.93
N ILE A 5 -3.09 7.32 -11.06
CA ILE A 5 -2.54 5.98 -10.98
C ILE A 5 -3.43 5.07 -11.83
N GLU A 6 -2.87 4.49 -12.87
CA GLU A 6 -3.61 3.62 -13.80
C GLU A 6 -3.26 2.14 -13.57
N ARG A 7 -1.96 1.84 -13.44
CA ARG A 7 -1.40 0.50 -13.24
C ARG A 7 -0.41 0.50 -12.09
N ILE A 8 -0.43 -0.58 -11.33
CA ILE A 8 0.42 -0.81 -10.17
C ILE A 8 1.19 -2.09 -10.45
N ARG A 9 2.50 -1.95 -10.62
CA ARG A 9 3.42 -3.08 -10.72
C ARG A 9 4.32 -3.10 -9.50
N LEU A 10 4.34 -4.24 -8.80
CA LEU A 10 5.11 -4.41 -7.56
C LEU A 10 6.56 -4.79 -7.85
N SER A 11 7.44 -4.57 -6.87
CA SER A 11 8.76 -5.20 -6.86
C SER A 11 8.68 -6.68 -6.51
N GLN A 12 9.69 -7.44 -6.90
CA GLN A 12 9.81 -8.86 -6.55
C GLN A 12 9.88 -9.03 -5.02
N THR A 13 10.59 -8.14 -4.33
CA THR A 13 10.62 -8.11 -2.85
C THR A 13 9.23 -7.93 -2.24
N ALA A 14 8.43 -6.99 -2.74
CA ALA A 14 7.08 -6.77 -2.22
C ALA A 14 6.17 -7.97 -2.48
N LYS A 15 6.31 -8.63 -3.64
CA LYS A 15 5.61 -9.89 -3.93
C LYS A 15 5.95 -10.98 -2.91
N ASP A 16 7.23 -11.16 -2.58
CA ASP A 16 7.66 -12.20 -1.62
C ASP A 16 7.17 -11.89 -0.19
N GLN A 17 7.17 -10.61 0.19
CA GLN A 17 6.57 -10.13 1.44
C GLN A 17 5.06 -10.40 1.50
N LEU A 18 4.34 -10.12 0.43
CA LEU A 18 2.90 -10.39 0.33
C LEU A 18 2.60 -11.89 0.33
N LEU A 19 3.45 -12.74 -0.27
CA LEU A 19 3.32 -14.20 -0.17
C LEU A 19 3.41 -14.68 1.28
N LYS A 20 4.33 -14.13 2.06
CA LYS A 20 4.45 -14.41 3.51
C LYS A 20 3.16 -14.01 4.23
N LEU A 21 2.67 -12.79 4.02
CA LEU A 21 1.42 -12.30 4.61
C LEU A 21 0.22 -13.16 4.25
N ARG A 22 0.10 -13.59 2.98
CA ARG A 22 -0.95 -14.50 2.51
C ARG A 22 -0.93 -15.84 3.26
N ARG A 23 0.25 -16.40 3.55
CA ARG A 23 0.36 -17.67 4.29
C ARG A 23 -0.18 -17.57 5.71
N PHE A 24 0.07 -16.45 6.38
CA PHE A 24 -0.36 -16.17 7.74
C PHE A 24 -1.84 -15.81 7.82
N THR A 25 -2.26 -14.83 7.02
CA THR A 25 -3.59 -14.23 7.10
C THR A 25 -4.65 -14.99 6.30
N LYS A 26 -4.24 -15.91 5.41
CA LYS A 26 -5.12 -16.62 4.45
C LYS A 26 -5.88 -15.70 3.49
N ILE A 27 -5.49 -14.42 3.37
CA ILE A 27 -6.04 -13.49 2.39
C ILE A 27 -5.39 -13.77 1.03
N ASP A 28 -6.16 -14.38 0.13
CA ASP A 28 -5.64 -14.81 -1.17
C ASP A 28 -5.48 -13.68 -2.19
N GLN A 29 -6.26 -12.61 -2.05
CA GLN A 29 -6.32 -11.54 -3.03
C GLN A 29 -5.21 -10.50 -2.79
N TRP A 30 -4.38 -10.25 -3.80
CA TRP A 30 -3.29 -9.28 -3.74
C TRP A 30 -3.76 -7.86 -3.47
N ASN A 31 -4.87 -7.43 -4.09
CA ASN A 31 -5.42 -6.09 -3.89
C ASN A 31 -5.78 -5.85 -2.41
N THR A 32 -6.36 -6.83 -1.72
CA THR A 32 -6.70 -6.74 -0.29
C THR A 32 -5.45 -6.57 0.58
N LEU A 33 -4.41 -7.38 0.39
CA LEU A 33 -3.16 -7.23 1.15
C LEU A 33 -2.43 -5.92 0.81
N CYS A 34 -2.44 -5.50 -0.46
CA CYS A 34 -1.88 -4.22 -0.86
C CYS A 34 -2.62 -3.03 -0.23
N ARG A 35 -3.95 -3.09 -0.07
CA ARG A 35 -4.72 -2.06 0.65
C ARG A 35 -4.33 -2.00 2.12
N TRP A 36 -4.17 -3.15 2.79
CA TRP A 36 -3.67 -3.20 4.16
C TRP A 36 -2.30 -2.52 4.28
N GLY A 37 -1.35 -2.87 3.41
CA GLY A 37 -0.03 -2.22 3.39
C GLY A 37 -0.15 -0.71 3.16
N PHE A 38 -0.89 -0.30 2.13
CA PHE A 38 -1.06 1.11 1.82
C PHE A 38 -1.66 1.91 2.99
N CYS A 39 -2.75 1.43 3.61
CA CYS A 39 -3.36 2.06 4.77
C CYS A 39 -2.43 2.08 5.99
N ARG A 40 -1.71 0.97 6.26
CA ARG A 40 -0.71 0.90 7.34
C ARG A 40 0.35 1.99 7.19
N SER A 41 0.78 2.24 5.96
CA SER A 41 1.74 3.28 5.64
C SER A 41 1.17 4.69 5.73
N LEU A 42 -0.09 4.91 5.35
CA LEU A 42 -0.72 6.23 5.45
C LEU A 42 -0.91 6.69 6.90
N ALA A 43 -1.12 5.75 7.83
CA ALA A 43 -1.26 6.02 9.27
C ALA A 43 0.05 6.49 9.94
N GLU A 44 1.19 6.24 9.32
CA GLU A 44 2.50 6.56 9.90
C GLU A 44 2.86 8.04 9.76
N LYS A 45 3.24 8.71 10.84
CA LYS A 45 3.53 10.17 10.81
C LYS A 45 4.70 10.54 9.88
N SER A 46 5.67 9.65 9.72
CA SER A 46 6.85 9.91 8.89
C SER A 46 6.52 9.82 7.39
N ILE A 47 7.19 10.65 6.59
CA ILE A 47 7.15 10.59 5.13
C ILE A 47 7.93 9.35 4.67
N PRO A 48 7.44 8.56 3.70
CA PRO A 48 8.23 7.48 3.12
C PRO A 48 9.57 7.98 2.56
N SER A 49 10.64 7.24 2.79
CA SER A 49 11.94 7.56 2.20
C SER A 49 11.88 7.50 0.66
N PRO A 50 12.47 8.45 -0.08
CA PRO A 50 12.43 8.52 -1.54
C PRO A 50 13.39 7.50 -2.17
N VAL A 51 13.16 6.23 -1.93
CA VAL A 51 13.97 5.14 -2.46
C VAL A 51 13.44 4.67 -3.82
N PRO A 52 14.31 4.38 -4.80
CA PRO A 52 13.88 3.74 -6.05
C PRO A 52 13.23 2.38 -5.77
N ILE A 53 12.08 2.13 -6.39
CA ILE A 53 11.37 0.86 -6.29
C ILE A 53 11.40 0.17 -7.66
N PRO A 54 12.06 -1.00 -7.79
CA PRO A 54 12.06 -1.74 -9.05
C PRO A 54 10.67 -2.28 -9.39
N GLN A 55 10.38 -2.43 -10.69
CA GLN A 55 9.12 -2.99 -11.21
C GLN A 55 9.37 -4.34 -11.88
N ASP A 56 10.04 -5.21 -11.16
CA ASP A 56 10.60 -6.48 -11.64
C ASP A 56 9.71 -7.70 -11.37
N SER A 57 8.60 -7.55 -10.62
CA SER A 57 7.66 -8.65 -10.42
C SER A 57 6.68 -8.81 -11.60
N ASN A 58 6.01 -9.97 -11.62
CA ASN A 58 4.87 -10.24 -12.50
C ASN A 58 3.51 -9.91 -11.87
N VAL A 59 3.48 -9.32 -10.67
CA VAL A 59 2.22 -8.91 -10.03
C VAL A 59 1.87 -7.50 -10.48
N GLU A 60 0.80 -7.40 -11.26
CA GLU A 60 0.27 -6.15 -11.76
C GLU A 60 -1.23 -6.05 -11.49
N LEU A 61 -1.67 -4.87 -11.07
CA LEU A 61 -3.08 -4.55 -10.80
C LEU A 61 -3.42 -3.23 -11.49
N THR A 62 -4.61 -3.11 -12.07
CA THR A 62 -5.14 -1.79 -12.43
C THR A 62 -5.61 -1.06 -11.17
N TRP A 63 -5.62 0.28 -11.18
CA TRP A 63 -6.14 1.05 -10.04
C TRP A 63 -7.57 0.67 -9.69
N ARG A 64 -8.41 0.40 -10.69
CA ARG A 64 -9.79 -0.06 -10.50
C ARG A 64 -9.87 -1.37 -9.73
N VAL A 65 -9.00 -2.35 -10.04
CA VAL A 65 -8.94 -3.63 -9.31
C VAL A 65 -8.33 -3.44 -7.93
N PHE A 66 -7.29 -2.60 -7.83
CA PHE A 66 -6.65 -2.28 -6.56
C PHE A 66 -7.64 -1.64 -5.61
N GLY A 67 -8.35 -0.57 -5.99
CA GLY A 67 -9.21 0.19 -5.08
C GLY A 67 -10.66 -0.30 -5.03
N GLY A 68 -11.20 -0.88 -6.10
CA GLY A 68 -12.61 -1.28 -6.17
C GLY A 68 -13.55 -0.12 -5.82
N GLU A 69 -14.51 -0.36 -4.94
CA GLU A 69 -15.40 0.68 -4.41
C GLU A 69 -14.67 1.72 -3.54
N MET A 70 -13.51 1.36 -2.97
CA MET A 70 -12.69 2.25 -2.15
C MET A 70 -11.72 3.13 -2.98
N SER A 71 -11.75 3.04 -4.31
CA SER A 71 -10.78 3.72 -5.18
C SER A 71 -10.70 5.23 -4.91
N ASP A 72 -11.86 5.88 -4.79
CA ASP A 72 -11.91 7.33 -4.59
C ASP A 72 -11.43 7.73 -3.19
N ILE A 73 -11.81 7.00 -2.14
CA ILE A 73 -11.38 7.32 -0.77
C ILE A 73 -9.88 7.05 -0.56
N LEU A 74 -9.32 6.00 -1.18
CA LEU A 74 -7.88 5.72 -1.11
C LEU A 74 -7.06 6.79 -1.84
N LEU A 75 -7.54 7.27 -2.98
CA LEU A 75 -6.90 8.36 -3.71
C LEU A 75 -7.02 9.68 -2.94
N LEU A 76 -8.16 9.94 -2.29
CA LEU A 76 -8.34 11.12 -1.46
C LEU A 76 -7.41 11.10 -0.25
N ALA A 77 -7.27 9.95 0.43
CA ALA A 77 -6.36 9.79 1.55
C ALA A 77 -4.90 10.02 1.13
N LEU A 78 -4.50 9.56 -0.06
CA LEU A 78 -3.18 9.85 -0.62
C LEU A 78 -2.98 11.36 -0.86
N LYS A 79 -3.95 12.02 -1.50
CA LYS A 79 -3.88 13.46 -1.77
C LYS A 79 -3.77 14.26 -0.48
N GLN A 80 -4.61 13.93 0.51
CA GLN A 80 -4.55 14.56 1.83
C GLN A 80 -3.19 14.33 2.48
N ARG A 81 -2.63 13.12 2.34
CA ARG A 81 -1.32 12.82 2.89
C ARG A 81 -0.22 13.66 2.25
N CYS A 82 -0.17 13.74 0.92
CA CYS A 82 0.82 14.56 0.22
C CYS A 82 0.66 16.05 0.55
N TYR A 83 -0.57 16.53 0.72
CA TYR A 83 -0.84 17.90 1.17
C TYR A 83 -0.27 18.16 2.57
N ASN A 84 -0.52 17.27 3.53
CA ASN A 84 0.00 17.38 4.89
C ASN A 84 1.53 17.36 4.93
N ASP A 85 2.15 16.58 4.04
CA ASP A 85 3.60 16.46 3.91
C ASP A 85 4.23 17.59 3.07
N GLY A 86 3.45 18.52 2.52
CA GLY A 86 3.93 19.65 1.72
C GLY A 86 4.48 19.27 0.33
N LEU A 87 4.10 18.11 -0.20
CA LEU A 87 4.65 17.54 -1.45
C LEU A 87 3.88 17.97 -2.72
N GLY A 88 2.67 18.51 -2.56
CA GLY A 88 1.77 18.79 -3.68
C GLY A 88 0.91 17.58 -4.09
N THR A 89 0.07 17.74 -5.12
CA THR A 89 -0.91 16.71 -5.54
C THR A 89 -1.00 16.56 -7.05
N ASP A 90 0.08 16.87 -7.77
CA ASP A 90 0.17 16.61 -9.21
C ASP A 90 0.27 15.10 -9.51
N LYS A 91 0.08 14.72 -10.78
CA LYS A 91 0.04 13.32 -11.22
C LYS A 91 1.33 12.56 -10.86
N GLU A 92 2.49 13.16 -11.08
CA GLU A 92 3.79 12.48 -10.86
C GLU A 92 4.07 12.28 -9.37
N THR A 93 3.80 13.30 -8.56
CA THR A 93 3.90 13.22 -7.10
C THR A 93 2.98 12.13 -6.55
N LEU A 94 1.71 12.08 -6.96
CA LEU A 94 0.78 11.07 -6.47
C LEU A 94 1.18 9.65 -6.87
N VAL A 95 1.62 9.44 -8.12
CA VAL A 95 2.10 8.12 -8.56
C VAL A 95 3.33 7.69 -7.76
N THR A 96 4.28 8.60 -7.54
CA THR A 96 5.50 8.33 -6.76
C THR A 96 5.17 8.01 -5.31
N GLN A 97 4.39 8.88 -4.66
CA GLN A 97 4.03 8.70 -3.25
C GLN A 97 3.19 7.47 -3.01
N PHE A 98 2.25 7.14 -3.91
CA PHE A 98 1.51 5.89 -3.82
C PHE A 98 2.45 4.68 -3.78
N ARG A 99 3.43 4.63 -4.68
CA ARG A 99 4.37 3.51 -4.76
C ARG A 99 5.24 3.41 -3.51
N LEU A 100 5.77 4.53 -3.02
CA LEU A 100 6.55 4.58 -1.79
C LEU A 100 5.73 4.12 -0.58
N HIS A 101 4.51 4.64 -0.43
CA HIS A 101 3.63 4.24 0.66
C HIS A 101 3.27 2.76 0.61
N LEU A 102 2.89 2.26 -0.57
CA LEU A 102 2.51 0.86 -0.76
C LEU A 102 3.64 -0.09 -0.35
N HIS A 103 4.87 0.15 -0.83
CA HIS A 103 6.00 -0.74 -0.55
C HIS A 103 6.48 -0.64 0.89
N ARG A 104 6.52 0.58 1.47
CA ARG A 104 6.83 0.75 2.89
C ARG A 104 5.85 -0.03 3.77
N GLY A 105 4.56 0.11 3.48
CA GLY A 105 3.49 -0.54 4.24
C GLY A 105 3.52 -2.06 4.15
N ILE A 106 3.74 -2.62 2.95
CA ILE A 106 3.97 -4.05 2.77
C ILE A 106 5.19 -4.51 3.59
N GLY A 107 6.27 -3.74 3.56
CA GLY A 107 7.47 -4.01 4.35
C GLY A 107 7.21 -4.02 5.86
N TYR A 108 6.43 -3.07 6.38
CA TYR A 108 6.05 -3.02 7.78
C TYR A 108 5.21 -4.22 8.19
N LEU A 109 4.16 -4.55 7.44
CA LEU A 109 3.33 -5.71 7.76
C LEU A 109 4.12 -7.02 7.67
N ALA A 110 4.90 -7.22 6.61
CA ALA A 110 5.66 -8.47 6.46
C ALA A 110 6.85 -8.58 7.44
N GLY A 111 7.36 -7.45 7.92
CA GLY A 111 8.43 -7.34 8.90
C GLY A 111 7.97 -7.47 10.35
N ASP A 112 6.68 -7.29 10.62
CA ASP A 112 6.13 -7.39 11.97
C ASP A 112 6.09 -8.86 12.43
N PRO A 113 6.82 -9.24 13.51
CA PRO A 113 6.82 -10.60 14.01
C PRO A 113 5.51 -11.01 14.69
N ASN A 114 4.64 -10.06 15.03
CA ASN A 114 3.37 -10.32 15.70
C ASN A 114 2.26 -10.73 14.73
N ILE A 115 2.39 -10.44 13.43
CA ILE A 115 1.39 -10.82 12.42
C ILE A 115 1.60 -12.28 11.99
N LYS A 116 0.72 -13.16 12.46
CA LYS A 116 0.73 -14.61 12.20
C LYS A 116 -0.62 -15.17 11.76
N LYS A 117 -1.71 -14.42 11.92
CA LYS A 117 -3.09 -14.76 11.53
C LYS A 117 -3.84 -13.50 11.11
N ILE A 118 -5.10 -13.65 10.69
CA ILE A 118 -5.90 -12.52 10.18
C ILE A 118 -6.33 -11.57 11.30
N GLU A 119 -6.55 -12.08 12.50
CA GLU A 119 -6.96 -11.33 13.69
C GLU A 119 -5.94 -10.26 14.06
N ASP A 120 -4.64 -10.55 13.88
CA ASP A 120 -3.57 -9.60 14.19
C ASP A 120 -3.63 -8.36 13.27
N LEU A 121 -4.16 -8.48 12.05
CA LEU A 121 -4.42 -7.30 11.19
C LEU A 121 -5.58 -6.45 11.71
N ILE A 122 -6.59 -7.09 12.29
CA ILE A 122 -7.75 -6.39 12.86
C ILE A 122 -7.35 -5.66 14.14
N GLU A 123 -6.52 -6.29 14.97
CA GLU A 123 -5.94 -5.68 16.18
C GLU A 123 -5.20 -4.39 15.82
N LEU A 124 -4.32 -4.42 14.80
CA LEU A 124 -3.62 -3.21 14.31
C LEU A 124 -4.55 -2.07 13.87
N ALA A 125 -5.77 -2.38 13.42
CA ALA A 125 -6.74 -1.37 12.99
C ALA A 125 -7.61 -0.83 14.12
N THR A 126 -7.62 -1.49 15.29
CA THR A 126 -8.52 -1.20 16.41
C THR A 126 -7.80 -0.74 17.67
N GLU A 127 -6.49 -0.94 17.75
CA GLU A 127 -5.63 -0.31 18.74
C GLU A 127 -5.70 1.22 18.58
N LYS A 128 -6.11 1.90 19.67
CA LYS A 128 -6.25 3.37 19.76
C LYS A 128 -5.01 4.00 20.37
#